data_AF-A0A4Q0P152-F1
#
_entry.id   AF-A0A4Q0P152-F1
#
_cell.length_a   1.000
_cell.length_b   1.000
_cell.length_c   1.000
_cell.angle_alpha   90.00
_cell.angle_beta   90.00
_cell.angle_gamma   90.00
#
_symmetry.space_group_name_H-M   'P 1'
#
loop_
_entity.id
_entity.type
_entity.pdbx_description
1 polymer ?
#
loop_
_entity_poly.entity_id
_entity_poly.type
_entity_poly.pdbx_seq_one_letter_code
_entity_poly.pdbx_strand_id
1 'polypeptide(L)'
;MKVIRLESEFRSLIRKADEICIAVAMITDYGLAVFDDRDEECDFEILVGFDLPTQPSALQKLIDKAVEAKIYDVKNQFFHPKLYLFRIDEDWTAFLGSGNCTKGGLSSNIELSFKVEDPDAVQELLDWYQTYFDLGSTLTQKWLDEYKVFYAERSDKEKELKSITRKFKKATGVTRGSVMLSDYDFTGQFFTFKHYDAFTPPKPIEDKPGPIGERLEVRNKLEELHDLVYPLILKKGWDVYPHHQSQHLTSSFRHGERASNNLGAIWLHYGRSEEELEDYKNAYGENMTSLYHMRLEVLILKDHLWVELRVGKNDGSYPDRQYIREQLRKNPEFNEKYYDLIKKLDAPFTITIADEERSVYDFKDLGDLKEFSLLDNPKFYYFRIGRLYKPDDKAISDENIATTILNDFEKLYPLYQLFKHHI
;
A
#
# COMPACT_ATOMS: atom_id res chain seq x y z
N MET A 1 21.24 32.48 4.09
CA MET A 1 19.96 31.75 3.97
C MET A 1 19.87 30.77 5.14
N LYS A 2 19.06 31.05 6.17
CA LYS A 2 18.77 30.09 7.24
C LYS A 2 17.57 29.25 6.82
N VAL A 3 17.61 27.94 7.05
CA VAL A 3 16.42 27.10 6.95
C VAL A 3 15.49 27.50 8.09
N ILE A 4 14.37 28.12 7.75
CA ILE A 4 13.38 28.59 8.72
C ILE A 4 12.47 27.41 9.08
N ARG A 5 12.27 27.18 10.39
CA ARG A 5 11.20 26.30 10.86
C ARG A 5 9.97 27.16 11.10
N LEU A 6 8.95 27.00 10.26
CA LEU A 6 7.74 27.81 10.30
C LEU A 6 7.07 27.77 11.68
N GLU A 7 6.96 26.59 12.30
CA GLU A 7 6.29 26.46 13.61
C GLU A 7 6.95 27.34 14.70
N SER A 8 8.28 27.45 14.72
CA SER A 8 8.96 28.27 15.73
C SER A 8 8.76 29.76 15.50
N GLU A 9 8.70 30.21 14.25
CA GLU A 9 8.42 31.60 13.92
C GLU A 9 6.97 31.95 14.25
N PHE A 10 6.02 31.10 13.85
CA PHE A 10 4.59 31.33 14.08
C PHE A 10 4.27 31.45 15.56
N ARG A 11 4.84 30.58 16.41
CA ARG A 11 4.64 30.65 17.87
C ARG A 11 5.03 32.00 18.48
N SER A 12 5.96 32.73 17.87
CA SER A 12 6.37 34.06 18.34
C SER A 12 5.42 35.19 17.91
N LEU A 13 4.58 34.94 16.90
CA LEU A 13 3.68 35.91 16.28
C LEU A 13 2.21 35.68 16.65
N ILE A 14 1.75 34.42 16.70
CA ILE A 14 0.34 34.03 16.84
C ILE A 14 -0.40 34.77 17.96
N ARG A 15 0.19 34.87 19.15
CA ARG A 15 -0.46 35.50 20.31
C ARG A 15 -0.47 37.03 20.27
N LYS A 16 0.33 37.62 19.38
CA LYS A 16 0.44 39.07 19.22
C LYS A 16 -0.28 39.57 17.97
N ALA A 17 -0.69 38.67 17.09
CA ALA A 17 -1.29 39.02 15.83
C ALA A 17 -2.71 39.52 16.06
N ASP A 18 -3.02 40.67 15.45
CA ASP A 18 -4.38 41.18 15.36
C ASP A 18 -5.13 40.47 14.22
N GLU A 19 -4.40 40.02 13.20
CA GLU A 19 -4.95 39.36 12.02
C GLU A 19 -4.00 38.29 11.48
N ILE A 20 -4.56 37.16 11.09
CA ILE A 20 -3.84 36.05 10.48
C ILE A 20 -4.61 35.57 9.24
N CYS A 21 -3.94 35.65 8.08
CA CYS A 21 -4.48 35.17 6.81
C CYS A 21 -3.65 33.98 6.31
N ILE A 22 -4.28 32.86 6.03
CA ILE A 22 -3.61 31.64 5.56
C ILE A 22 -4.16 31.21 4.21
N ALA A 23 -3.28 31.04 3.20
CA ALA A 23 -3.62 30.40 1.93
C ALA A 23 -2.74 29.16 1.71
N VAL A 24 -3.33 27.97 1.88
CA VAL A 24 -2.59 26.70 1.84
C VAL A 24 -3.27 25.64 0.99
N ALA A 25 -2.47 24.86 0.28
CA ALA A 25 -2.96 23.75 -0.52
C ALA A 25 -3.57 22.61 0.31
N MET A 26 -3.14 22.49 1.58
CA MET A 26 -3.54 21.41 2.47
C MET A 26 -3.43 21.82 3.94
N ILE A 27 -4.42 21.42 4.73
CA ILE A 27 -4.40 21.54 6.20
C ILE A 27 -4.66 20.20 6.89
N THR A 28 -4.06 20.01 8.07
CA THR A 28 -4.30 18.86 8.96
C THR A 28 -4.67 19.35 10.35
N ASP A 29 -5.22 18.47 11.20
CA ASP A 29 -5.54 18.74 12.60
C ASP A 29 -4.37 19.34 13.37
N TYR A 30 -3.16 18.79 13.19
CA TYR A 30 -1.96 19.31 13.85
C TYR A 30 -1.63 20.72 13.38
N GLY A 31 -1.70 20.97 12.07
CA GLY A 31 -1.36 22.28 11.52
C GLY A 31 -2.32 23.37 11.99
N LEU A 32 -3.62 23.07 11.99
CA LEU A 32 -4.63 23.98 12.51
C LEU A 32 -4.43 24.27 13.99
N ALA A 33 -4.10 23.25 14.80
CA ALA A 33 -3.91 23.38 16.24
C ALA A 33 -2.73 24.31 16.62
N VAL A 34 -1.79 24.59 15.72
CA VAL A 34 -0.72 25.57 15.97
C VAL A 34 -1.29 26.97 16.21
N PHE A 35 -2.45 27.29 15.63
CA PHE A 35 -3.12 28.60 15.75
C PHE A 35 -4.19 28.64 16.85
N ASP A 36 -4.27 27.61 17.71
CA ASP A 36 -5.22 27.59 18.83
C ASP A 36 -4.82 28.55 19.96
N ASP A 37 -3.55 28.95 20.03
CA ASP A 37 -3.01 29.91 21.02
C ASP A 37 -3.15 31.40 20.59
N ARG A 38 -3.88 31.68 19.50
CA ARG A 38 -4.14 33.06 19.03
C ARG A 38 -5.01 33.82 20.02
N ASP A 39 -4.97 35.15 19.98
CA ASP A 39 -5.91 35.95 20.74
C ASP A 39 -7.36 35.69 20.27
N GLU A 40 -8.34 35.75 21.18
CA GLU A 40 -9.76 35.57 20.82
C GLU A 40 -10.25 36.71 19.92
N GLU A 41 -9.65 37.90 20.03
CA GLU A 41 -9.93 39.07 19.19
C GLU A 41 -9.16 39.06 17.86
N CYS A 42 -8.26 38.09 17.64
CA CYS A 42 -7.52 37.98 16.39
C CYS A 42 -8.45 37.57 15.23
N ASP A 43 -8.50 38.42 14.20
CA ASP A 43 -9.15 38.09 12.94
C ASP A 43 -8.41 36.94 12.26
N PHE A 44 -9.12 35.85 11.95
CA PHE A 44 -8.50 34.63 11.44
C PHE A 44 -9.21 34.11 10.20
N GLU A 45 -8.52 34.21 9.07
CA GLU A 45 -9.04 33.84 7.75
C GLU A 45 -8.21 32.72 7.11
N ILE A 46 -8.90 31.75 6.52
CA ILE A 46 -8.25 30.61 5.85
C ILE A 46 -8.85 30.37 4.47
N LEU A 47 -7.99 30.43 3.45
CA LEU A 47 -8.23 29.86 2.14
C LEU A 47 -7.52 28.51 2.01
N VAL A 48 -8.27 27.46 1.72
CA VAL A 48 -7.72 26.12 1.64
C VAL A 48 -8.08 25.39 0.35
N GLY A 49 -7.10 24.69 -0.21
CA GLY A 49 -7.28 23.79 -1.35
C GLY A 49 -7.76 22.40 -0.94
N PHE A 50 -8.30 21.67 -1.92
CA PHE A 50 -8.73 20.28 -1.75
C PHE A 50 -8.11 19.31 -2.77
N ASP A 51 -7.29 19.82 -3.70
CA ASP A 51 -6.52 19.00 -4.65
C ASP A 51 -5.45 18.15 -3.97
N LEU A 52 -5.04 18.55 -2.76
CA LEU A 52 -4.23 17.78 -1.81
C LEU A 52 -5.11 17.34 -0.62
N PRO A 53 -4.69 16.31 0.15
CA PRO A 53 -5.55 15.70 1.16
C PRO A 53 -5.67 16.55 2.44
N THR A 54 -6.46 17.62 2.36
CA THR A 54 -6.93 18.38 3.52
C THR A 54 -7.76 17.49 4.45
N GLN A 55 -7.48 17.48 5.75
CA GLN A 55 -8.20 16.59 6.67
C GLN A 55 -9.64 17.08 6.92
N PRO A 56 -10.67 16.24 6.73
CA PRO A 56 -12.05 16.62 7.01
C PRO A 56 -12.30 17.05 8.47
N SER A 57 -11.56 16.47 9.42
CA SER A 57 -11.61 16.85 10.84
C SER A 57 -11.11 18.28 11.09
N ALA A 58 -10.09 18.74 10.35
CA ALA A 58 -9.62 20.11 10.43
C ALA A 58 -10.66 21.09 9.88
N LEU A 59 -11.30 20.75 8.76
CA LEU A 59 -12.38 21.57 8.19
C LEU A 59 -13.60 21.63 9.12
N GLN A 60 -13.97 20.50 9.76
CA GLN A 60 -15.04 20.49 10.76
C GLN A 60 -14.74 21.46 11.90
N LYS A 61 -13.50 21.48 12.41
CA LYS A 61 -13.09 22.43 13.46
C LYS A 61 -13.20 23.90 13.02
N LEU A 62 -12.94 24.21 11.75
CA LEU A 62 -13.11 25.58 11.23
C LEU A 62 -14.59 26.00 11.27
N ILE A 63 -15.49 25.11 10.85
CA ILE A 63 -16.94 25.32 10.94
C ILE A 63 -17.37 25.48 12.41
N ASP A 64 -16.95 24.57 13.28
CA ASP A 64 -17.36 24.53 14.70
C ASP A 64 -16.89 25.77 15.46
N LYS A 65 -15.71 26.31 15.10
CA LYS A 65 -15.14 27.53 15.67
C LYS A 65 -15.60 28.82 14.97
N ALA A 66 -16.50 28.72 13.99
CA ALA A 66 -16.98 29.83 13.16
C ALA A 66 -15.82 30.68 12.56
N VAL A 67 -14.72 30.02 12.18
CA VAL A 67 -13.58 30.67 11.50
C VAL A 67 -14.00 31.04 10.09
N GLU A 68 -13.57 32.20 9.59
CA GLU A 68 -13.81 32.61 8.21
C GLU A 68 -12.95 31.76 7.26
N ALA A 69 -13.53 30.65 6.82
CA ALA A 69 -12.86 29.66 5.98
C ALA A 69 -13.53 29.55 4.61
N LYS A 70 -12.71 29.61 3.56
CA LYS A 70 -13.12 29.41 2.17
C LYS A 70 -12.35 28.26 1.54
N ILE A 71 -13.03 27.58 0.62
CA ILE A 71 -12.46 26.55 -0.24
C ILE A 71 -12.15 27.17 -1.59
N TYR A 72 -10.93 27.00 -2.07
CA TYR A 72 -10.60 27.35 -3.44
C TYR A 72 -11.05 26.25 -4.40
N ASP A 73 -12.15 26.47 -5.14
CA ASP A 73 -12.79 25.48 -6.03
C ASP A 73 -13.00 25.95 -7.47
N VAL A 74 -12.15 26.88 -7.91
CA VAL A 74 -12.13 27.34 -9.30
C VAL A 74 -11.76 26.20 -10.24
N LYS A 75 -12.63 25.93 -11.22
CA LYS A 75 -12.47 24.82 -12.18
C LYS A 75 -11.14 24.89 -12.94
N ASN A 76 -10.54 23.72 -13.16
CA ASN A 76 -9.30 23.52 -13.93
C ASN A 76 -8.07 24.24 -13.35
N GLN A 77 -8.06 24.56 -12.06
CA GLN A 77 -6.91 25.13 -11.38
C GLN A 77 -6.52 24.25 -10.20
N PHE A 78 -5.22 24.03 -10.02
CA PHE A 78 -4.66 23.26 -8.90
C PHE A 78 -4.14 24.24 -7.85
N PHE A 79 -4.81 24.31 -6.69
CA PHE A 79 -4.47 25.29 -5.66
C PHE A 79 -3.30 24.80 -4.82
N HIS A 80 -2.10 25.33 -5.09
CA HIS A 80 -0.88 24.91 -4.42
C HIS A 80 -0.06 25.96 -3.64
N PRO A 81 -0.62 27.10 -3.19
CA PRO A 81 0.15 28.05 -2.37
C PRO A 81 0.45 27.47 -0.97
N LYS A 82 1.41 28.09 -0.29
CA LYS A 82 1.65 27.98 1.16
C LYS A 82 2.08 29.35 1.67
N LEU A 83 1.09 30.21 1.88
CA LEU A 83 1.25 31.59 2.32
C LEU A 83 0.62 31.74 3.70
N TYR A 84 1.36 32.38 4.62
CA TYR A 84 0.91 32.72 5.95
C TYR A 84 1.24 34.20 6.18
N LEU A 85 0.26 35.00 6.53
CA LEU A 85 0.37 36.42 6.76
C LEU A 85 -0.04 36.70 8.21
N PHE A 86 0.71 37.53 8.89
CA PHE A 86 0.46 37.96 10.27
C PHE A 86 0.52 39.48 10.31
N ARG A 87 -0.52 40.12 10.84
CA ARG A 87 -0.52 41.56 11.16
C ARG A 87 -0.34 41.74 12.65
N ILE A 88 0.59 42.59 13.06
CA ILE A 88 0.76 43.06 14.44
C ILE A 88 0.81 44.58 14.39
N ASP A 89 -0.13 45.23 15.05
CA ASP A 89 -0.41 46.65 14.92
C ASP A 89 -0.65 47.02 13.43
N GLU A 90 0.24 47.82 12.84
CA GLU A 90 0.20 48.22 11.43
C GLU A 90 1.16 47.41 10.53
N ASP A 91 2.01 46.57 11.13
CA ASP A 91 3.07 45.85 10.43
C ASP A 91 2.63 44.44 10.02
N TRP A 92 2.85 44.10 8.75
CA TRP A 92 2.61 42.77 8.23
C TRP A 92 3.90 41.96 8.04
N THR A 93 3.84 40.69 8.41
CA THR A 93 4.90 39.70 8.14
C THR A 93 4.31 38.55 7.34
N ALA A 94 4.93 38.21 6.21
CA ALA A 94 4.55 37.07 5.40
C ALA A 94 5.57 35.93 5.47
N PHE A 95 5.08 34.69 5.35
CA PHE A 95 5.88 33.49 5.16
C PHE A 95 5.41 32.75 3.91
N LEU A 96 6.33 32.55 2.96
CA LEU A 96 6.08 31.85 1.70
C LEU A 96 7.06 30.68 1.58
N GLY A 97 6.58 29.50 1.16
CA GLY A 97 7.48 28.36 0.98
C GLY A 97 6.81 27.09 0.49
N SER A 98 7.45 25.95 0.77
CA SER A 98 6.94 24.62 0.42
C SER A 98 6.07 23.97 1.52
N GLY A 99 6.13 24.49 2.76
CA GLY A 99 5.49 23.91 3.94
C GLY A 99 3.98 24.17 4.04
N ASN A 100 3.16 23.14 3.79
CA ASN A 100 1.70 23.18 4.04
C ASN A 100 1.39 23.22 5.55
N CYS A 101 0.15 23.57 5.91
CA CYS A 101 -0.32 23.68 7.30
C CYS A 101 -0.52 22.29 7.92
N THR A 102 0.60 21.61 8.15
CA THR A 102 0.68 20.21 8.61
C THR A 102 1.91 19.99 9.48
N LYS A 103 1.93 18.92 10.28
CA LYS A 103 3.13 18.55 11.06
C LYS A 103 4.38 18.44 10.17
N GLY A 104 4.22 17.84 8.99
CA GLY A 104 5.23 17.77 7.95
C GLY A 104 5.77 19.15 7.59
N GLY A 105 4.89 20.00 7.04
CA GLY A 105 5.27 21.30 6.49
C GLY A 105 5.70 22.34 7.51
N LEU A 106 5.25 22.23 8.77
CA LEU A 106 5.56 23.22 9.80
C LEU A 106 6.83 22.88 10.60
N SER A 107 7.15 21.60 10.82
CA SER A 107 8.24 21.23 11.73
C SER A 107 9.07 19.97 11.41
N SER A 108 8.53 18.96 10.70
CA SER A 108 9.25 17.69 10.54
C SER A 108 9.91 17.45 9.17
N ASN A 109 9.37 18.02 8.10
CA ASN A 109 9.95 17.89 6.76
C ASN A 109 11.13 18.85 6.56
N ILE A 110 11.94 18.56 5.55
CA ILE A 110 12.89 19.54 5.00
C ILE A 110 12.11 20.44 4.05
N GLU A 111 11.79 21.64 4.50
CA GLU A 111 11.02 22.63 3.75
C GLU A 111 11.89 23.85 3.42
N LEU A 112 11.59 24.51 2.29
CA LEU A 112 12.18 25.79 1.92
C LEU A 112 11.13 26.88 2.15
N SER A 113 11.42 27.80 3.07
CA SER A 113 10.54 28.91 3.42
C SER A 113 11.33 30.22 3.53
N PHE A 114 10.67 31.31 3.17
CA PHE A 114 11.19 32.66 3.22
C PHE A 114 10.26 33.55 4.04
N LYS A 115 10.84 34.34 4.95
CA LYS A 115 10.15 35.37 5.73
C LYS A 115 10.28 36.69 4.98
N VAL A 116 9.15 37.37 4.75
CA VAL A 116 9.07 38.66 4.06
C VAL A 116 8.52 39.70 5.04
N GLU A 117 9.27 40.79 5.21
CA GLU A 117 8.91 41.94 6.06
C GLU A 117 9.03 43.26 5.29
N ASP A 118 9.36 43.20 4.00
CA ASP A 118 9.41 44.38 3.13
C ASP A 118 7.98 44.83 2.80
N PRO A 119 7.57 46.07 3.14
CA PRO A 119 6.17 46.50 3.04
C PRO A 119 5.57 46.37 1.64
N ASP A 120 6.34 46.71 0.60
CA ASP A 120 5.86 46.64 -0.79
C ASP A 120 5.64 45.17 -1.20
N ALA A 121 6.60 44.30 -0.91
CA ALA A 121 6.48 42.87 -1.20
C ALA A 121 5.35 42.19 -0.39
N VAL A 122 5.11 42.61 0.85
CA VAL A 122 4.02 42.08 1.67
C VAL A 122 2.67 42.56 1.15
N GLN A 123 2.57 43.82 0.69
CA GLN A 123 1.35 44.33 0.06
C GLN A 123 0.98 43.52 -1.19
N GLU A 124 1.96 43.17 -2.04
CA GLU A 124 1.71 42.30 -3.20
C GLU A 124 1.15 40.92 -2.79
N LEU A 125 1.64 40.36 -1.68
CA LEU A 125 1.16 39.08 -1.16
C LEU A 125 -0.25 39.18 -0.54
N LEU A 126 -0.58 40.31 0.08
CA LEU A 126 -1.93 40.59 0.59
C LEU A 126 -2.93 40.76 -0.56
N ASP A 127 -2.57 41.54 -1.58
CA ASP A 127 -3.41 41.73 -2.77
C ASP A 127 -3.64 40.39 -3.49
N TRP A 128 -2.59 39.58 -3.58
CA TRP A 128 -2.69 38.21 -4.07
C TRP A 128 -3.65 37.41 -3.19
N TYR A 129 -3.46 37.38 -1.87
CA TYR A 129 -4.31 36.64 -0.95
C TYR A 129 -5.79 37.01 -1.13
N GLN A 130 -6.11 38.31 -1.09
CA GLN A 130 -7.48 38.80 -1.17
C GLN A 130 -8.13 38.44 -2.51
N THR A 131 -7.40 38.58 -3.61
CA THR A 131 -7.88 38.16 -4.94
C THR A 131 -8.33 36.70 -4.96
N TYR A 132 -7.55 35.79 -4.38
CA TYR A 132 -7.89 34.36 -4.38
C TYR A 132 -8.89 34.00 -3.27
N PHE A 133 -8.90 34.74 -2.16
CA PHE A 133 -9.88 34.58 -1.09
C PHE A 133 -11.29 34.92 -1.58
N ASP A 134 -11.43 36.00 -2.34
CA ASP A 134 -12.70 36.40 -2.95
C ASP A 134 -13.23 35.40 -3.99
N LEU A 135 -12.33 34.69 -4.67
CA LEU A 135 -12.71 33.61 -5.59
C LEU A 135 -13.10 32.31 -4.88
N GLY A 136 -12.78 32.17 -3.59
CA GLY A 136 -13.10 30.98 -2.81
C GLY A 136 -14.58 30.90 -2.42
N SER A 137 -15.11 29.68 -2.42
CA SER A 137 -16.45 29.39 -1.92
C SER A 137 -16.44 29.23 -0.41
N THR A 138 -17.40 29.79 0.32
CA THR A 138 -17.51 29.61 1.78
C THR A 138 -17.56 28.13 2.16
N LEU A 139 -16.77 27.73 3.15
CA LEU A 139 -16.82 26.38 3.70
C LEU A 139 -18.17 26.15 4.38
N THR A 140 -18.93 25.16 3.91
CA THR A 140 -20.22 24.78 4.48
C THR A 140 -20.22 23.31 4.90
N GLN A 141 -21.12 22.95 5.83
CA GLN A 141 -21.28 21.55 6.23
C GLN A 141 -21.62 20.64 5.05
N LYS A 142 -22.44 21.13 4.10
CA LYS A 142 -22.80 20.40 2.88
C LYS A 142 -21.55 20.08 2.05
N TRP A 143 -20.70 21.08 1.79
CA TRP A 143 -19.46 20.87 1.04
C TRP A 143 -18.55 19.85 1.75
N LEU A 144 -18.43 19.96 3.08
CA LEU A 144 -17.60 19.06 3.88
C LEU A 144 -18.10 17.61 3.82
N ASP A 145 -19.41 17.39 3.84
CA ASP A 145 -19.97 16.03 3.79
C ASP A 145 -19.74 15.37 2.42
N GLU A 146 -19.83 16.13 1.32
CA GLU A 146 -19.42 15.66 -0.01
C GLU A 146 -17.92 15.36 -0.06
N TYR A 147 -17.10 16.24 0.52
CA TYR A 147 -15.65 16.07 0.58
C TYR A 147 -15.20 14.85 1.40
N LYS A 148 -15.91 14.49 2.48
CA LYS A 148 -15.59 13.30 3.29
C LYS A 148 -15.62 12.02 2.46
N VAL A 149 -16.57 11.90 1.53
CA VAL A 149 -16.67 10.75 0.63
C VAL A 149 -15.47 10.70 -0.32
N PHE A 150 -15.17 11.82 -0.97
CA PHE A 150 -13.99 11.95 -1.85
C PHE A 150 -12.67 11.67 -1.10
N TYR A 151 -12.50 12.23 0.09
CA TYR A 151 -11.30 12.07 0.90
C TYR A 151 -11.05 10.61 1.29
N ALA A 152 -12.11 9.86 1.63
CA ALA A 152 -11.99 8.44 1.95
C ALA A 152 -11.44 7.63 0.76
N GLU A 153 -11.99 7.84 -0.44
CA GLU A 153 -11.51 7.18 -1.67
C GLU A 153 -10.07 7.57 -2.03
N ARG A 154 -9.73 8.85 -1.83
CA ARG A 154 -8.39 9.37 -2.10
C ARG A 154 -7.34 8.79 -1.14
N SER A 155 -7.62 8.82 0.16
CA SER A 155 -6.71 8.37 1.23
C SER A 155 -6.25 6.94 0.99
N ASP A 156 -7.17 6.10 0.55
CA ASP A 156 -6.95 4.73 0.16
C ASP A 156 -5.96 4.58 -1.01
N LYS A 157 -6.16 5.33 -2.11
CA LYS A 157 -5.23 5.35 -3.26
C LYS A 157 -3.86 5.91 -2.87
N GLU A 158 -3.80 6.91 -2.00
CA GLU A 158 -2.53 7.47 -1.54
C GLU A 158 -1.72 6.46 -0.70
N LYS A 159 -2.36 5.61 0.09
CA LYS A 159 -1.68 4.52 0.81
C LYS A 159 -1.08 3.51 -0.17
N GLU A 160 -1.78 3.20 -1.26
CA GLU A 160 -1.26 2.35 -2.34
C GLU A 160 -0.02 2.97 -2.99
N LEU A 161 -0.09 4.25 -3.40
CA LEU A 161 1.04 4.98 -3.99
C LEU A 161 2.25 5.07 -3.04
N LYS A 162 2.01 5.33 -1.75
CA LYS A 162 3.06 5.32 -0.72
C LYS A 162 3.68 3.93 -0.58
N SER A 163 2.88 2.86 -0.66
CA SER A 163 3.40 1.49 -0.66
C SER A 163 4.27 1.20 -1.86
N ILE A 164 3.83 1.56 -3.07
CA ILE A 164 4.61 1.43 -4.31
C ILE A 164 5.96 2.15 -4.16
N THR A 165 5.93 3.39 -3.68
CA THR A 165 7.15 4.20 -3.47
C THR A 165 8.09 3.56 -2.45
N ARG A 166 7.57 3.03 -1.34
CA ARG A 166 8.34 2.34 -0.30
C ARG A 166 8.97 1.06 -0.85
N LYS A 167 8.23 0.26 -1.63
CA LYS A 167 8.74 -0.94 -2.31
C LYS A 167 9.87 -0.58 -3.26
N PHE A 168 9.73 0.50 -4.04
CA PHE A 168 10.80 1.00 -4.91
C PHE A 168 12.05 1.42 -4.13
N LYS A 169 11.91 2.19 -3.03
CA LYS A 169 13.04 2.59 -2.18
C LYS A 169 13.77 1.39 -1.57
N LYS A 170 13.02 0.35 -1.15
CA LYS A 170 13.59 -0.92 -0.65
C LYS A 170 14.34 -1.65 -1.76
N ALA A 171 13.75 -1.77 -2.94
CA ALA A 171 14.31 -2.52 -4.07
C ALA A 171 15.53 -1.87 -4.73
N THR A 172 15.72 -0.55 -4.62
CA THR A 172 16.84 0.19 -5.24
C THR A 172 18.00 0.48 -4.29
N GLY A 173 17.95 0.03 -3.03
CA GLY A 173 19.12 0.07 -2.15
C GLY A 173 19.51 1.48 -1.67
N VAL A 174 18.61 2.47 -1.70
CA VAL A 174 18.80 3.77 -1.00
C VAL A 174 19.04 3.56 0.51
N THR A 175 18.80 2.35 1.01
CA THR A 175 19.30 1.85 2.30
C THR A 175 19.96 0.47 2.13
N ARG A 176 21.29 0.47 1.90
CA ARG A 176 22.27 -0.64 1.90
C ARG A 176 22.17 -1.74 0.81
N GLY A 177 23.30 -1.92 0.11
CA GLY A 177 23.84 -3.13 -0.53
C GLY A 177 22.83 -4.08 -1.19
N SER A 178 22.43 -3.78 -2.43
CA SER A 178 21.74 -4.78 -3.25
C SER A 178 22.75 -5.84 -3.70
N VAL A 179 22.54 -7.09 -3.28
CA VAL A 179 23.20 -8.26 -3.90
C VAL A 179 22.74 -8.29 -5.36
N MET A 180 23.68 -8.25 -6.29
CA MET A 180 23.36 -8.33 -7.72
C MET A 180 22.97 -9.77 -8.04
N LEU A 181 22.08 -9.97 -9.04
CA LEU A 181 21.71 -11.31 -9.46
C LEU A 181 22.94 -12.15 -9.90
N SER A 182 23.96 -11.48 -10.43
CA SER A 182 25.26 -12.08 -10.79
C SER A 182 26.10 -12.59 -9.62
N ASP A 183 25.76 -12.21 -8.39
CA ASP A 183 26.53 -12.59 -7.20
C ASP A 183 26.12 -13.99 -6.67
N TYR A 184 25.00 -14.53 -7.15
CA TYR A 184 24.50 -15.86 -6.77
C TYR A 184 25.15 -16.98 -7.60
N ASP A 185 25.45 -18.11 -6.94
CA ASP A 185 25.92 -19.32 -7.60
C ASP A 185 24.74 -20.20 -8.06
N PHE A 186 24.52 -20.27 -9.36
CA PHE A 186 23.45 -21.06 -9.97
C PHE A 186 23.85 -22.51 -10.29
N THR A 187 25.04 -22.95 -9.88
CA THR A 187 25.51 -24.31 -10.15
C THR A 187 24.60 -25.33 -9.46
N GLY A 188 23.94 -26.19 -10.25
CA GLY A 188 22.99 -27.19 -9.75
C GLY A 188 21.66 -26.64 -9.24
N GLN A 189 21.33 -25.39 -9.60
CA GLN A 189 20.06 -24.76 -9.22
C GLN A 189 18.96 -25.05 -10.25
N PHE A 190 17.77 -25.43 -9.76
CA PHE A 190 16.62 -25.72 -10.62
C PHE A 190 16.19 -24.49 -11.41
N PHE A 191 16.07 -23.34 -10.75
CA PHE A 191 15.92 -22.06 -11.43
C PHE A 191 17.31 -21.42 -11.63
N THR A 192 17.76 -21.36 -12.88
CA THR A 192 19.00 -20.67 -13.28
C THR A 192 18.87 -19.14 -13.32
N PHE A 193 20.01 -18.45 -13.48
CA PHE A 193 20.11 -17.00 -13.70
C PHE A 193 19.08 -16.46 -14.69
N LYS A 194 18.87 -17.13 -15.83
CA LYS A 194 17.95 -16.66 -16.89
C LYS A 194 16.51 -16.51 -16.40
N HIS A 195 16.06 -17.41 -15.51
CA HIS A 195 14.69 -17.37 -15.01
C HIS A 195 14.44 -16.17 -14.10
N TYR A 196 15.43 -15.79 -13.27
CA TYR A 196 15.37 -14.59 -12.44
C TYR A 196 15.58 -13.32 -13.28
N ASP A 197 16.50 -13.35 -14.24
CA ASP A 197 16.85 -12.21 -15.09
C ASP A 197 15.70 -11.79 -16.02
N ALA A 198 14.74 -12.67 -16.30
CA ALA A 198 13.49 -12.35 -17.01
C ALA A 198 12.69 -11.21 -16.34
N PHE A 199 12.96 -10.95 -15.05
CA PHE A 199 12.30 -9.92 -14.24
C PHE A 199 13.19 -8.71 -13.95
N THR A 200 14.40 -8.65 -14.52
CA THR A 200 15.29 -7.49 -14.39
C THR A 200 14.72 -6.29 -15.17
N PRO A 201 14.59 -5.09 -14.57
CA PRO A 201 14.13 -3.91 -15.28
C PRO A 201 14.96 -3.58 -16.53
N PRO A 202 14.35 -3.12 -17.64
CA PRO A 202 12.94 -2.78 -17.80
C PRO A 202 12.04 -3.96 -18.26
N LYS A 203 12.57 -5.18 -18.39
CA LYS A 203 11.88 -6.32 -19.01
C LYS A 203 10.45 -6.58 -18.50
N PRO A 204 10.11 -6.44 -17.19
CA PRO A 204 8.76 -6.66 -16.69
C PRO A 204 7.66 -5.77 -17.30
N ILE A 205 8.01 -4.62 -17.89
CA ILE A 205 7.05 -3.69 -18.51
C ILE A 205 7.13 -3.70 -20.04
N GLU A 206 7.97 -4.55 -20.63
CA GLU A 206 8.16 -4.64 -22.07
C GLU A 206 7.39 -5.82 -22.67
N ASP A 207 6.52 -5.51 -23.65
CA ASP A 207 5.79 -6.50 -24.46
C ASP A 207 6.45 -6.68 -25.83
N LYS A 208 7.68 -7.20 -25.83
CA LYS A 208 8.49 -7.45 -27.04
C LYS A 208 8.95 -8.91 -27.09
N PRO A 209 9.25 -9.48 -28.28
CA PRO A 209 9.61 -10.90 -28.42
C PRO A 209 10.70 -11.41 -27.47
N GLY A 210 11.72 -10.60 -27.16
CA GLY A 210 12.79 -10.96 -26.21
C GLY A 210 12.29 -11.20 -24.78
N PRO A 211 11.84 -10.15 -24.05
CA PRO A 211 11.29 -10.29 -22.69
C PRO A 211 10.15 -11.30 -22.58
N ILE A 212 9.31 -11.40 -23.62
CA ILE A 212 8.25 -12.42 -23.70
C ILE A 212 8.83 -13.84 -23.74
N GLY A 213 9.87 -14.06 -24.55
CA GLY A 213 10.55 -15.36 -24.67
C GLY A 213 11.20 -15.78 -23.35
N GLU A 214 11.88 -14.84 -22.68
CA GLU A 214 12.50 -15.10 -21.36
C GLU A 214 11.45 -15.50 -20.30
N ARG A 215 10.31 -14.81 -20.26
CA ARG A 215 9.19 -15.17 -19.37
C ARG A 215 8.52 -16.49 -19.76
N LEU A 216 8.51 -16.85 -21.04
CA LEU A 216 8.05 -18.16 -21.48
C LEU A 216 8.97 -19.29 -20.97
N GLU A 217 10.29 -19.07 -20.93
CA GLU A 217 11.23 -20.03 -20.32
C GLU A 217 10.93 -20.24 -18.84
N VAL A 218 10.63 -19.16 -18.09
CA VAL A 218 10.20 -19.26 -16.68
C VAL A 218 8.92 -20.08 -16.53
N ARG A 219 7.93 -19.84 -17.40
CA ARG A 219 6.68 -20.60 -17.41
C ARG A 219 6.97 -22.09 -17.65
N ASN A 220 7.75 -22.43 -18.68
CA ASN A 220 8.09 -23.82 -18.99
C ASN A 220 8.77 -24.50 -17.78
N LYS A 221 9.67 -23.78 -17.09
CA LYS A 221 10.36 -24.32 -15.92
C LYS A 221 9.44 -24.54 -14.72
N LEU A 222 8.40 -23.71 -14.57
CA LEU A 222 7.33 -23.93 -13.58
C LEU A 222 6.43 -25.12 -13.95
N GLU A 223 6.19 -25.37 -15.24
CA GLU A 223 5.48 -26.56 -15.71
C GLU A 223 6.31 -27.84 -15.41
N GLU A 224 7.64 -27.81 -15.60
CA GLU A 224 8.52 -28.90 -15.15
C GLU A 224 8.43 -29.13 -13.62
N LEU A 225 8.37 -28.05 -12.82
CA LEU A 225 8.20 -28.16 -11.37
C LEU A 225 6.85 -28.79 -11.01
N HIS A 226 5.78 -28.47 -11.74
CA HIS A 226 4.47 -29.08 -11.56
C HIS A 226 4.53 -30.60 -11.75
N ASP A 227 5.20 -31.07 -12.81
CA ASP A 227 5.34 -32.51 -13.10
C ASP A 227 6.06 -33.28 -11.99
N LEU A 228 6.96 -32.61 -11.27
CA LEU A 228 7.66 -33.18 -10.10
C LEU A 228 6.82 -33.16 -8.82
N VAL A 229 6.11 -32.07 -8.57
CA VAL A 229 5.45 -31.81 -7.28
C VAL A 229 4.03 -32.39 -7.23
N TYR A 230 3.26 -32.27 -8.30
CA TYR A 230 1.83 -32.63 -8.27
C TYR A 230 1.55 -34.12 -8.01
N PRO A 231 2.33 -35.08 -8.56
CA PRO A 231 2.18 -36.49 -8.18
C PRO A 231 2.40 -36.73 -6.68
N LEU A 232 3.26 -35.94 -6.03
CA LEU A 232 3.50 -36.03 -4.59
C LEU A 232 2.34 -35.44 -3.78
N ILE A 233 1.73 -34.35 -4.27
CA ILE A 233 0.49 -33.78 -3.71
C ILE A 233 -0.63 -34.83 -3.76
N LEU A 234 -0.82 -35.49 -4.91
CA LEU A 234 -1.82 -36.56 -5.05
C LEU A 234 -1.57 -37.71 -4.06
N LYS A 235 -0.31 -38.11 -3.85
CA LYS A 235 0.06 -39.15 -2.87
C LYS A 235 -0.25 -38.75 -1.43
N LYS A 236 -0.21 -37.46 -1.09
CA LYS A 236 -0.61 -36.93 0.22
C LYS A 236 -2.12 -36.92 0.42
N GLY A 237 -2.91 -37.02 -0.65
CA GLY A 237 -4.37 -36.98 -0.61
C GLY A 237 -4.93 -35.60 -0.23
N TRP A 238 -4.22 -34.53 -0.62
CA TRP A 238 -4.67 -33.17 -0.36
C TRP A 238 -5.74 -32.71 -1.35
N ASP A 239 -6.73 -32.00 -0.84
CA ASP A 239 -7.84 -31.41 -1.61
C ASP A 239 -7.41 -30.04 -2.20
N VAL A 240 -6.40 -30.09 -3.07
CA VAL A 240 -5.89 -28.95 -3.84
C VAL A 240 -5.58 -29.39 -5.27
N TYR A 241 -6.03 -28.59 -6.23
CA TYR A 241 -6.02 -28.95 -7.65
C TYR A 241 -5.28 -27.89 -8.47
N PRO A 242 -4.55 -28.30 -9.53
CA PRO A 242 -4.07 -27.36 -10.52
C PRO A 242 -5.26 -26.74 -11.25
N HIS A 243 -4.99 -25.68 -12.01
CA HIS A 243 -6.00 -25.12 -12.86
C HIS A 243 -6.53 -26.17 -13.87
N HIS A 244 -7.85 -26.32 -13.97
CA HIS A 244 -8.51 -27.28 -14.88
C HIS A 244 -8.11 -27.08 -16.36
N GLN A 245 -7.93 -25.81 -16.75
CA GLN A 245 -7.30 -25.43 -18.02
C GLN A 245 -5.78 -25.32 -17.87
N SER A 246 -5.05 -26.19 -18.58
CA SER A 246 -3.58 -26.26 -18.52
C SER A 246 -2.89 -24.95 -18.90
N GLN A 247 -3.46 -24.15 -19.80
CA GLN A 247 -2.88 -22.85 -20.18
C GLN A 247 -2.83 -21.83 -19.02
N HIS A 248 -3.61 -22.07 -17.96
CA HIS A 248 -3.72 -21.24 -16.76
C HIS A 248 -3.10 -21.90 -15.52
N LEU A 249 -2.36 -23.00 -15.69
CA LEU A 249 -1.57 -23.61 -14.61
C LEU A 249 -0.60 -22.59 -13.98
N THR A 250 -0.01 -21.75 -14.83
CA THR A 250 0.78 -20.59 -14.41
C THR A 250 0.08 -19.28 -14.72
N SER A 251 0.57 -18.20 -14.13
CA SER A 251 0.21 -16.85 -14.54
C SER A 251 0.69 -16.50 -15.96
N SER A 252 0.18 -15.40 -16.49
CA SER A 252 0.56 -14.91 -17.83
C SER A 252 2.05 -14.55 -17.89
N PHE A 253 2.69 -14.92 -19.01
CA PHE A 253 4.04 -14.52 -19.39
C PHE A 253 4.07 -13.36 -20.40
N ARG A 254 2.89 -12.89 -20.85
CA ARG A 254 2.69 -11.77 -21.80
C ARG A 254 1.73 -10.74 -21.24
N HIS A 255 1.89 -9.49 -21.68
CA HIS A 255 0.89 -8.47 -21.40
C HIS A 255 -0.39 -8.75 -22.21
N GLY A 256 -1.50 -8.19 -21.76
CA GLY A 256 -2.82 -8.40 -22.35
C GLY A 256 -3.88 -7.73 -21.50
N GLU A 257 -5.14 -7.71 -21.95
CA GLU A 257 -6.23 -6.99 -21.28
C GLU A 257 -6.43 -7.39 -19.81
N ARG A 258 -6.12 -8.64 -19.47
CA ARG A 258 -6.27 -9.20 -18.11
C ARG A 258 -4.94 -9.33 -17.36
N ALA A 259 -3.82 -9.03 -18.00
CA ALA A 259 -2.50 -9.13 -17.39
C ALA A 259 -2.04 -7.78 -16.83
N SER A 260 -1.17 -7.80 -15.83
CA SER A 260 -0.61 -6.55 -15.28
C SER A 260 0.25 -5.82 -16.31
N ASN A 261 0.28 -4.49 -16.25
CA ASN A 261 1.26 -3.66 -16.96
C ASN A 261 2.70 -3.88 -16.45
N ASN A 262 2.88 -4.62 -15.35
CA ASN A 262 4.18 -5.02 -14.82
C ASN A 262 4.15 -6.52 -14.47
N LEU A 263 4.83 -7.33 -15.27
CA LEU A 263 5.01 -8.77 -15.07
C LEU A 263 6.32 -9.04 -14.33
N GLY A 264 6.40 -8.61 -13.07
CA GLY A 264 7.58 -8.77 -12.21
C GLY A 264 7.70 -10.15 -11.56
N ALA A 265 6.77 -11.07 -11.83
CA ALA A 265 6.77 -12.44 -11.35
C ALA A 265 5.95 -13.36 -12.26
N ILE A 266 6.24 -14.66 -12.22
CA ILE A 266 5.34 -15.72 -12.70
C ILE A 266 5.10 -16.70 -11.58
N TRP A 267 3.86 -17.19 -11.45
CA TRP A 267 3.48 -18.13 -10.40
C TRP A 267 2.81 -19.38 -10.94
N LEU A 268 3.15 -20.52 -10.33
CA LEU A 268 2.44 -21.80 -10.39
C LEU A 268 1.48 -21.87 -9.18
N HIS A 269 0.26 -22.39 -9.37
CA HIS A 269 -0.71 -22.41 -8.27
C HIS A 269 -1.61 -23.65 -8.22
N TYR A 270 -2.08 -23.95 -7.02
CA TYR A 270 -3.03 -25.00 -6.70
C TYR A 270 -4.13 -24.45 -5.78
N GLY A 271 -5.38 -24.84 -6.00
CA GLY A 271 -6.54 -24.32 -5.27
C GLY A 271 -7.76 -25.23 -5.33
N ARG A 272 -8.94 -24.64 -5.45
CA ARG A 272 -10.24 -25.33 -5.54
C ARG A 272 -10.36 -26.20 -6.79
N SER A 273 -11.18 -27.25 -6.70
CA SER A 273 -11.52 -28.11 -7.85
C SER A 273 -12.34 -27.35 -8.89
N GLU A 274 -12.46 -27.89 -10.10
CA GLU A 274 -13.32 -27.32 -11.15
C GLU A 274 -14.79 -27.27 -10.70
N GLU A 275 -15.25 -28.34 -10.04
CA GLU A 275 -16.61 -28.45 -9.49
C GLU A 275 -16.88 -27.35 -8.45
N GLU A 276 -15.98 -27.18 -7.48
CA GLU A 276 -16.10 -26.11 -6.49
C GLU A 276 -16.14 -24.73 -7.15
N LEU A 277 -15.26 -24.47 -8.13
CA LEU A 277 -15.27 -23.20 -8.84
C LEU A 277 -16.60 -22.95 -9.56
N GLU A 278 -17.21 -23.98 -10.12
CA GLU A 278 -18.52 -23.87 -10.77
C GLU A 278 -19.64 -23.57 -9.77
N ASP A 279 -19.63 -24.20 -8.59
CA ASP A 279 -20.58 -23.89 -7.52
C ASP A 279 -20.46 -22.42 -7.08
N TYR A 280 -19.24 -21.90 -6.98
CA TYR A 280 -19.01 -20.49 -6.64
C TYR A 280 -19.44 -19.54 -7.76
N LYS A 281 -19.25 -19.90 -9.04
CA LYS A 281 -19.80 -19.10 -10.15
C LYS A 281 -21.32 -19.05 -10.11
N ASN A 282 -21.97 -20.17 -9.82
CA ASN A 282 -23.42 -20.23 -9.68
C ASN A 282 -23.92 -19.39 -8.50
N ALA A 283 -23.19 -19.36 -7.38
CA ALA A 283 -23.58 -18.63 -6.17
C ALA A 283 -23.25 -17.12 -6.21
N TYR A 284 -22.13 -16.72 -6.81
CA TYR A 284 -21.60 -15.35 -6.72
C TYR A 284 -21.31 -14.69 -8.08
N GLY A 285 -21.45 -15.40 -9.19
CA GLY A 285 -21.29 -14.91 -10.56
C GLY A 285 -20.00 -15.36 -11.27
N GLU A 286 -19.98 -15.17 -12.59
CA GLU A 286 -18.95 -15.66 -13.53
C GLU A 286 -17.50 -15.30 -13.21
N ASN A 287 -17.27 -14.24 -12.44
CA ASN A 287 -15.92 -13.79 -12.09
C ASN A 287 -15.23 -14.70 -11.06
N MET A 288 -15.92 -15.66 -10.43
CA MET A 288 -15.35 -16.60 -9.45
C MET A 288 -14.43 -17.66 -10.09
N THR A 289 -13.36 -17.18 -10.72
CA THR A 289 -12.27 -18.01 -11.23
C THR A 289 -11.30 -18.39 -10.11
N SER A 290 -10.35 -19.28 -10.40
CA SER A 290 -9.28 -19.67 -9.46
C SER A 290 -8.56 -18.48 -8.80
N LEU A 291 -8.39 -17.36 -9.51
CA LEU A 291 -7.74 -16.14 -8.99
C LEU A 291 -8.57 -15.41 -7.92
N TYR A 292 -9.88 -15.65 -7.87
CA TYR A 292 -10.80 -15.12 -6.88
C TYR A 292 -10.90 -16.01 -5.64
N HIS A 293 -9.92 -16.89 -5.44
CA HIS A 293 -9.86 -17.83 -4.32
C HIS A 293 -8.42 -17.92 -3.80
N MET A 294 -8.28 -18.32 -2.53
CA MET A 294 -6.96 -18.59 -1.98
C MET A 294 -6.29 -19.78 -2.65
N ARG A 295 -4.96 -19.73 -2.75
CA ARG A 295 -4.16 -20.70 -3.50
C ARG A 295 -2.84 -20.97 -2.80
N LEU A 296 -2.37 -22.21 -2.88
CA LEU A 296 -0.97 -22.55 -2.64
C LEU A 296 -0.19 -22.21 -3.90
N GLU A 297 0.87 -21.40 -3.77
CA GLU A 297 1.61 -20.84 -4.91
C GLU A 297 3.12 -21.01 -4.76
N VAL A 298 3.79 -21.22 -5.88
CA VAL A 298 5.23 -21.02 -6.06
C VAL A 298 5.43 -19.87 -7.04
N LEU A 299 6.14 -18.82 -6.61
CA LEU A 299 6.36 -17.60 -7.40
C LEU A 299 7.84 -17.38 -7.65
N ILE A 300 8.21 -17.05 -8.88
CA ILE A 300 9.57 -16.63 -9.24
C ILE A 300 9.56 -15.13 -9.48
N LEU A 301 10.46 -14.42 -8.79
CA LEU A 301 10.70 -12.99 -8.90
C LEU A 301 12.14 -12.74 -9.32
N LYS A 302 12.57 -11.48 -9.48
CA LYS A 302 13.93 -11.15 -9.94
C LYS A 302 15.05 -11.60 -9.00
N ASP A 303 14.77 -11.77 -7.71
CA ASP A 303 15.77 -11.91 -6.66
C ASP A 303 15.48 -13.04 -5.67
N HIS A 304 14.38 -13.78 -5.85
CA HIS A 304 14.01 -14.90 -4.99
C HIS A 304 12.90 -15.76 -5.59
N LEU A 305 12.80 -16.98 -5.07
CA LEU A 305 11.63 -17.85 -5.18
C LEU A 305 10.81 -17.70 -3.90
N TRP A 306 9.49 -17.63 -4.02
CA TRP A 306 8.57 -17.54 -2.88
C TRP A 306 7.57 -18.69 -2.90
N VAL A 307 7.36 -19.33 -1.75
CA VAL A 307 6.34 -20.37 -1.57
C VAL A 307 5.31 -19.89 -0.56
N GLU A 308 4.02 -19.88 -0.93
CA GLU A 308 2.99 -19.27 -0.09
C GLU A 308 1.60 -19.88 -0.18
N LEU A 309 0.83 -19.63 0.87
CA LEU A 309 -0.62 -19.50 0.83
C LEU A 309 -0.95 -18.05 0.50
N ARG A 310 -1.47 -17.80 -0.70
CA ARG A 310 -1.90 -16.49 -1.17
C ARG A 310 -3.41 -16.34 -1.08
N VAL A 311 -3.82 -15.19 -0.56
CA VAL A 311 -5.17 -14.64 -0.67
C VAL A 311 -5.08 -13.37 -1.53
N GLY A 312 -5.94 -13.24 -2.55
CA GLY A 312 -5.87 -12.20 -3.57
C GLY A 312 -6.03 -10.76 -3.04
N LYS A 313 -5.74 -9.80 -3.93
CA LYS A 313 -6.00 -8.35 -3.77
C LYS A 313 -7.06 -7.89 -4.79
N ASN A 314 -7.44 -6.61 -4.78
CA ASN A 314 -8.46 -6.03 -5.66
C ASN A 314 -9.80 -6.78 -5.53
N ASP A 315 -10.22 -7.03 -4.29
CA ASP A 315 -11.40 -7.83 -3.95
C ASP A 315 -11.34 -9.29 -4.41
N GLY A 316 -10.15 -9.78 -4.79
CA GLY A 316 -9.88 -11.20 -4.98
C GLY A 316 -10.01 -11.99 -3.68
N SER A 317 -10.47 -13.25 -3.76
CA SER A 317 -10.68 -14.12 -2.59
C SER A 317 -11.70 -13.56 -1.60
N TYR A 318 -12.66 -12.77 -2.07
CA TYR A 318 -13.67 -12.13 -1.23
C TYR A 318 -14.41 -13.13 -0.31
N PRO A 319 -14.95 -14.28 -0.78
CA PRO A 319 -15.64 -15.22 0.09
C PRO A 319 -14.74 -15.75 1.22
N ASP A 320 -13.53 -16.16 0.86
CA ASP A 320 -12.52 -16.65 1.82
C ASP A 320 -12.15 -15.59 2.86
N ARG A 321 -11.94 -14.35 2.43
CA ARG A 321 -11.54 -13.24 3.31
C ARG A 321 -12.65 -12.83 4.25
N GLN A 322 -13.90 -12.81 3.77
CA GLN A 322 -15.05 -12.56 4.63
C GLN A 322 -15.18 -13.64 5.69
N TYR A 323 -15.07 -14.91 5.27
CA TYR A 323 -15.07 -16.03 6.19
C TYR A 323 -13.97 -15.89 7.26
N ILE A 324 -12.71 -15.69 6.87
CA ILE A 324 -11.60 -15.50 7.83
C ILE A 324 -11.90 -14.35 8.79
N ARG A 325 -12.34 -13.19 8.28
CA ARG A 325 -12.62 -12.01 9.12
C ARG A 325 -13.75 -12.28 10.12
N GLU A 326 -14.80 -12.98 9.71
CA GLU A 326 -15.90 -13.35 10.58
C GLU A 326 -15.48 -14.35 11.65
N GLN A 327 -14.72 -15.38 11.26
CA GLN A 327 -14.18 -16.36 12.20
C GLN A 327 -13.24 -15.71 13.22
N LEU A 328 -12.32 -14.85 12.78
CA LEU A 328 -11.43 -14.11 13.68
C LEU A 328 -12.21 -13.31 14.74
N ARG A 329 -13.31 -12.67 14.33
CA ARG A 329 -14.15 -11.85 15.22
C ARG A 329 -14.99 -12.67 16.18
N LYS A 330 -15.58 -13.78 15.73
CA LYS A 330 -16.67 -14.47 16.43
C LYS A 330 -16.30 -15.85 16.99
N ASN A 331 -15.24 -16.48 16.50
CA ASN A 331 -14.92 -17.88 16.81
C ASN A 331 -13.58 -18.01 17.57
N PRO A 332 -13.59 -18.21 18.89
CA PRO A 332 -12.38 -18.44 19.69
C PRO A 332 -11.59 -19.69 19.25
N GLU A 333 -12.27 -20.79 18.90
CA GLU A 333 -11.62 -22.04 18.49
C GLU A 333 -10.84 -21.87 17.18
N PHE A 334 -11.41 -21.11 16.23
CA PHE A 334 -10.69 -20.73 15.00
C PHE A 334 -9.41 -19.95 15.33
N ASN A 335 -9.47 -19.01 16.28
CA ASN A 335 -8.32 -18.20 16.65
C ASN A 335 -7.21 -19.06 17.29
N GLU A 336 -7.59 -19.99 18.18
CA GLU A 336 -6.64 -20.92 18.81
C GLU A 336 -5.99 -21.82 17.76
N LYS A 337 -6.80 -22.46 16.91
CA LYS A 337 -6.30 -23.31 15.82
C LYS A 337 -5.41 -22.54 14.84
N TYR A 338 -5.79 -21.31 14.50
CA TYR A 338 -4.98 -20.46 13.64
C TYR A 338 -3.62 -20.16 14.26
N TYR A 339 -3.61 -19.71 15.52
CA TYR A 339 -2.39 -19.40 16.25
C TYR A 339 -1.47 -20.62 16.39
N ASP A 340 -2.04 -21.79 16.73
CA ASP A 340 -1.29 -23.05 16.83
C ASP A 340 -0.67 -23.48 15.50
N LEU A 341 -1.38 -23.29 14.39
CA LEU A 341 -0.85 -23.57 13.06
C LEU A 341 0.28 -22.61 12.68
N ILE A 342 0.16 -21.31 13.00
CA ILE A 342 1.22 -20.33 12.79
C ILE A 342 2.47 -20.68 13.60
N LYS A 343 2.34 -21.09 14.86
CA LYS A 343 3.48 -21.49 15.71
C LYS A 343 4.19 -22.77 15.26
N LYS A 344 3.56 -23.57 14.39
CA LYS A 344 4.17 -24.77 13.77
C LYS A 344 4.98 -24.46 12.51
N LEU A 345 4.90 -23.24 11.99
CA LEU A 345 5.70 -22.81 10.84
C LEU A 345 7.16 -22.56 11.26
N ASP A 346 8.10 -22.81 10.34
CA ASP A 346 9.53 -22.60 10.60
C ASP A 346 9.90 -21.11 10.65
N ALA A 347 11.05 -20.79 11.26
CA ALA A 347 11.56 -19.42 11.39
C ALA A 347 11.58 -18.58 10.10
N PRO A 348 11.89 -19.13 8.90
CA PRO A 348 11.85 -18.36 7.66
C PRO A 348 10.45 -17.97 7.18
N PHE A 349 9.37 -18.50 7.77
CA PHE A 349 8.01 -18.10 7.39
C PHE A 349 7.64 -16.72 7.93
N THR A 350 6.91 -15.99 7.11
CA THR A 350 6.36 -14.67 7.43
C THR A 350 4.88 -14.60 7.10
N ILE A 351 4.18 -13.69 7.77
CA ILE A 351 2.83 -13.27 7.42
C ILE A 351 2.90 -11.85 6.87
N THR A 352 2.31 -11.62 5.70
CA THR A 352 2.19 -10.29 5.10
C THR A 352 0.73 -9.86 5.03
N ILE A 353 0.37 -8.79 5.73
CA ILE A 353 -0.96 -8.18 5.75
C ILE A 353 -0.80 -6.66 5.74
N ALA A 354 -1.62 -5.94 4.97
CA ALA A 354 -1.53 -4.49 4.83
C ALA A 354 -0.13 -3.99 4.40
N ASP A 355 0.58 -4.78 3.57
CA ASP A 355 1.98 -4.57 3.18
C ASP A 355 3.00 -4.55 4.34
N GLU A 356 2.59 -4.97 5.54
CA GLU A 356 3.47 -5.23 6.68
C GLU A 356 3.81 -6.72 6.71
N GLU A 357 5.09 -7.04 6.70
CA GLU A 357 5.61 -8.40 6.79
C GLU A 357 6.16 -8.62 8.21
N ARG A 358 5.70 -9.66 8.89
CA ARG A 358 6.18 -10.06 10.22
C ARG A 358 6.61 -11.52 10.22
N SER A 359 7.66 -11.86 10.97
CA SER A 359 7.98 -13.27 11.20
C SER A 359 6.85 -13.93 12.00
N VAL A 360 6.60 -15.20 11.74
CA VAL A 360 5.65 -16.02 12.53
C VAL A 360 6.05 -16.13 14.01
N TYR A 361 7.30 -15.82 14.35
CA TYR A 361 7.82 -15.79 15.72
C TYR A 361 7.61 -14.45 16.43
N ASP A 362 7.34 -13.37 15.70
CA ASP A 362 7.22 -12.02 16.29
C ASP A 362 5.88 -11.80 17.00
N PHE A 363 4.88 -12.67 16.76
CA PHE A 363 3.59 -12.60 17.44
C PHE A 363 3.70 -13.05 18.90
N LYS A 364 3.38 -12.14 19.81
CA LYS A 364 3.49 -12.33 21.27
C LYS A 364 2.49 -13.37 21.77
N ASP A 365 1.27 -13.29 21.28
CA ASP A 365 0.16 -14.16 21.66
C ASP A 365 -0.90 -14.20 20.55
N LEU A 366 -1.98 -14.94 20.80
CA LEU A 366 -3.13 -15.08 19.90
C LEU A 366 -3.80 -13.73 19.61
N GLY A 367 -3.88 -12.85 20.61
CA GLY A 367 -4.48 -11.52 20.48
C GLY A 367 -3.71 -10.66 19.48
N ASP A 368 -2.38 -10.63 19.60
CA ASP A 368 -1.48 -9.92 18.69
C ASP A 368 -1.59 -10.43 17.25
N LEU A 369 -1.62 -11.76 17.05
CA LEU A 369 -1.86 -12.34 15.72
C LEU A 369 -3.23 -11.95 15.17
N LYS A 370 -4.28 -12.04 15.98
CA LYS A 370 -5.65 -11.69 15.57
C LYS A 370 -5.77 -10.22 15.18
N GLU A 371 -5.24 -9.31 16.00
CA GLU A 371 -5.26 -7.87 15.72
C GLU A 371 -4.52 -7.56 14.43
N PHE A 372 -3.33 -8.15 14.24
CA PHE A 372 -2.58 -8.02 13.00
C PHE A 372 -3.36 -8.56 11.79
N SER A 373 -3.98 -9.72 11.92
CA SER A 373 -4.79 -10.31 10.85
C SER A 373 -6.04 -9.49 10.50
N LEU A 374 -6.61 -8.76 11.45
CA LEU A 374 -7.76 -7.89 11.22
C LEU A 374 -7.43 -6.56 10.54
N LEU A 375 -6.14 -6.21 10.37
CA LEU A 375 -5.69 -5.09 9.53
C LEU A 375 -5.96 -5.32 8.03
N ASP A 376 -6.32 -6.55 7.68
CA ASP A 376 -6.55 -7.00 6.33
C ASP A 376 -7.60 -6.16 5.57
N ASN A 377 -7.20 -5.63 4.41
CA ASN A 377 -8.05 -4.86 3.50
C ASN A 377 -7.91 -5.39 2.05
N PRO A 378 -8.93 -6.13 1.53
CA PRO A 378 -8.88 -6.81 0.23
C PRO A 378 -8.75 -5.89 -0.96
N LYS A 379 -9.19 -4.64 -0.81
CA LYS A 379 -9.20 -3.69 -1.90
C LYS A 379 -7.79 -3.30 -2.32
N PHE A 380 -6.83 -3.29 -1.39
CA PHE A 380 -5.49 -2.74 -1.63
C PHE A 380 -4.35 -3.73 -1.43
N TYR A 381 -4.51 -4.72 -0.56
CA TYR A 381 -3.38 -5.52 -0.07
C TYR A 381 -3.60 -7.01 -0.30
N TYR A 382 -2.49 -7.71 -0.55
CA TYR A 382 -2.47 -9.16 -0.44
C TYR A 382 -2.49 -9.58 1.04
N PHE A 383 -3.00 -10.78 1.29
CA PHE A 383 -2.76 -11.51 2.53
C PHE A 383 -2.00 -12.78 2.16
N ARG A 384 -0.77 -12.90 2.68
CA ARG A 384 0.20 -13.93 2.30
C ARG A 384 0.76 -14.59 3.55
N ILE A 385 0.93 -15.90 3.52
CA ILE A 385 1.70 -16.65 4.51
C ILE A 385 2.66 -17.53 3.73
N GLY A 386 3.96 -17.36 3.93
CA GLY A 386 4.94 -18.05 3.11
C GLY A 386 6.38 -17.74 3.51
N ARG A 387 7.32 -18.26 2.72
CA ARG A 387 8.75 -18.00 2.89
C ARG A 387 9.46 -17.77 1.56
N LEU A 388 10.60 -17.09 1.67
CA LEU A 388 11.53 -16.80 0.58
C LEU A 388 12.69 -17.79 0.55
N TYR A 389 13.14 -18.11 -0.66
CA TYR A 389 14.42 -18.74 -0.96
C TYR A 389 15.25 -17.83 -1.84
N LYS A 390 16.52 -17.69 -1.49
CA LYS A 390 17.49 -17.00 -2.35
C LYS A 390 17.78 -17.84 -3.60
N PRO A 391 18.20 -17.24 -4.71
CA PRO A 391 18.43 -17.95 -5.97
C PRO A 391 19.47 -19.09 -5.90
N ASP A 392 20.43 -19.01 -4.97
CA ASP A 392 21.48 -20.02 -4.73
C ASP A 392 21.20 -20.93 -3.52
N ASP A 393 20.00 -20.88 -2.94
CA ASP A 393 19.67 -21.70 -1.78
C ASP A 393 19.66 -23.19 -2.18
N LYS A 394 20.43 -24.02 -1.46
CA LYS A 394 20.52 -25.46 -1.72
C LYS A 394 19.16 -26.16 -1.62
N ALA A 395 18.21 -25.62 -0.84
CA ALA A 395 16.87 -26.17 -0.73
C ALA A 395 16.10 -26.14 -2.05
N ILE A 396 16.41 -25.21 -2.97
CA ILE A 396 15.75 -25.10 -4.28
C ILE A 396 16.63 -25.57 -5.45
N SER A 397 17.70 -26.31 -5.15
CA SER A 397 18.52 -27.01 -6.14
C SER A 397 17.72 -28.07 -6.94
N ASP A 398 18.28 -28.52 -8.07
CA ASP A 398 17.70 -29.57 -8.91
C ASP A 398 17.31 -30.83 -8.09
N GLU A 399 18.15 -31.20 -7.12
CA GLU A 399 17.95 -32.39 -6.30
C GLU A 399 16.86 -32.22 -5.23
N ASN A 400 16.69 -31.00 -4.71
CA ASN A 400 15.91 -30.77 -3.49
C ASN A 400 14.56 -30.10 -3.73
N ILE A 401 14.36 -29.40 -4.86
CA ILE A 401 13.23 -28.48 -5.03
C ILE A 401 11.87 -29.15 -4.82
N ALA A 402 11.63 -30.34 -5.38
CA ALA A 402 10.33 -30.99 -5.28
C ALA A 402 9.97 -31.34 -3.82
N THR A 403 10.92 -31.88 -3.07
CA THR A 403 10.75 -32.19 -1.64
C THR A 403 10.59 -30.92 -0.81
N THR A 404 11.37 -29.89 -1.12
CA THR A 404 11.29 -28.59 -0.45
C THR A 404 9.91 -27.93 -0.61
N ILE A 405 9.39 -27.84 -1.85
CA ILE A 405 8.06 -27.29 -2.10
C ILE A 405 6.98 -28.12 -1.42
N LEU A 406 7.07 -29.45 -1.50
CA LEU A 406 6.09 -30.34 -0.85
C LEU A 406 6.06 -30.13 0.67
N ASN A 407 7.22 -30.03 1.32
CA ASN A 407 7.32 -29.80 2.76
C ASN A 407 6.72 -28.45 3.19
N ASP A 408 6.88 -27.42 2.36
CA ASP A 408 6.28 -26.11 2.61
C ASP A 408 4.77 -26.15 2.44
N PHE A 409 4.27 -26.77 1.37
CA PHE A 409 2.84 -26.98 1.20
C PHE A 409 2.25 -27.85 2.30
N GLU A 410 2.98 -28.82 2.86
CA GLU A 410 2.51 -29.63 3.99
C GLU A 410 2.25 -28.78 5.24
N LYS A 411 3.07 -27.73 5.45
CA LYS A 411 2.90 -26.78 6.55
C LYS A 411 1.79 -25.77 6.29
N LEU A 412 1.62 -25.36 5.03
CA LEU A 412 0.62 -24.37 4.62
C LEU A 412 -0.78 -24.97 4.38
N TYR A 413 -0.87 -26.26 4.05
CA TYR A 413 -2.13 -26.92 3.70
C TYR A 413 -3.16 -26.90 4.85
N PRO A 414 -2.81 -27.14 6.13
CA PRO A 414 -3.74 -26.98 7.24
C PRO A 414 -4.29 -25.55 7.38
N LEU A 415 -3.50 -24.53 7.07
CA LEU A 415 -3.94 -23.13 7.06
C LEU A 415 -4.87 -22.86 5.87
N TYR A 416 -4.56 -23.40 4.70
CA TYR A 416 -5.45 -23.36 3.54
C TYR A 416 -6.82 -23.96 3.88
N GLN A 417 -6.85 -25.15 4.49
CA GLN A 417 -8.09 -25.80 4.91
C GLN A 417 -8.83 -25.03 6.02
N LEU A 418 -8.10 -24.43 6.97
CA LEU A 418 -8.72 -23.60 8.01
C LEU A 418 -9.39 -22.36 7.40
N PHE A 419 -8.80 -21.78 6.36
CA PHE A 419 -9.27 -20.53 5.77
C PHE A 419 -10.28 -20.72 4.63
N LYS A 420 -10.31 -21.89 4.00
CA LYS A 420 -11.17 -22.21 2.85
C LYS A 420 -12.64 -22.06 3.25
N HIS A 421 -13.32 -21.11 2.61
CA HIS A 421 -14.78 -21.02 2.71
C HIS A 421 -15.44 -22.18 1.94
N HIS A 422 -16.58 -22.67 2.44
CA HIS A 422 -17.39 -23.71 1.82
C HIS A 422 -18.83 -23.19 1.66
N ILE A 423 -19.47 -23.52 0.54
CA ILE A 423 -20.86 -23.18 0.23
C ILE A 423 -21.79 -24.37 0.37
#